data_AF-S4XVV7-F1
#
_entry.id   AF-S4XVV7-F1
#
_cell.length_a   1.000
_cell.length_b   1.000
_cell.length_c   1.000
_cell.angle_alpha   90.00
_cell.angle_beta   90.00
_cell.angle_gamma   90.00
#
_symmetry.space_group_name_H-M   'P 1'
#
loop_
_entity.id
_entity.type
_entity.pdbx_description
1 polymer ?
#
loop_
_entity_poly.entity_id
_entity_poly.type
_entity_poly.pdbx_seq_one_letter_code
_entity_poly.pdbx_strand_id
1 'polypeptide(L)'
;MPRTPVEGMGLAAYAAISARLAGSGRRRAEVLSGAGLNEANWLRVEKTWALRLATALMQQDLSFAREYEDAFAAAQAELAQGTPLLPMASYADLVAAIESGREPGAVLADAKMPLAEFLEQQRRWTAMLVADRELAASFRAMVTARKQGSDR
;
A
#
# COMPACT_ATOMS: atom_id res chain seq x y z
N MET A 1 -1.73 3.79 28.11
CA MET A 1 -2.14 2.36 27.93
C MET A 1 -0.98 1.37 28.03
N PRO A 2 -1.19 0.09 28.45
CA PRO A 2 -0.13 -0.92 28.45
C PRO A 2 0.26 -1.30 27.01
N ARG A 3 1.56 -1.20 26.73
CA ARG A 3 2.20 -1.57 25.45
C ARG A 3 2.74 -3.01 25.44
N THR A 4 2.42 -3.79 26.48
CA THR A 4 2.93 -5.15 26.64
C THR A 4 2.46 -6.07 25.51
N PRO A 5 3.32 -6.95 24.98
CA PRO A 5 2.91 -7.90 23.95
C PRO A 5 1.72 -8.76 24.37
N VAL A 6 0.79 -9.01 23.44
CA VAL A 6 -0.34 -9.93 23.62
C VAL A 6 -0.01 -11.23 22.91
N GLU A 7 0.07 -12.34 23.64
CA GLU A 7 0.53 -13.63 23.09
C GLU A 7 1.89 -13.53 22.36
N GLY A 8 2.81 -12.72 22.89
CA GLY A 8 4.11 -12.47 22.26
C GLY A 8 4.08 -11.48 21.10
N MET A 9 2.90 -11.01 20.68
CA MET A 9 2.74 -10.03 19.61
C MET A 9 2.75 -8.61 20.15
N GLY A 10 3.81 -7.86 19.83
CA GLY A 10 3.88 -6.41 20.09
C GLY A 10 3.01 -5.59 19.14
N LEU A 11 2.85 -4.30 19.44
CA LEU A 11 2.01 -3.37 18.67
C LEU A 11 2.40 -3.31 17.19
N ALA A 12 3.70 -3.28 16.88
CA ALA A 12 4.20 -3.25 15.51
C ALA A 12 3.84 -4.51 14.71
N ALA A 13 3.97 -5.69 15.31
CA ALA A 13 3.60 -6.96 14.68
C ALA A 13 2.07 -7.04 14.45
N TYR A 14 1.28 -6.56 15.41
CA TYR A 14 -0.17 -6.44 15.26
C TYR A 14 -0.53 -5.50 14.10
N ALA A 15 0.07 -4.30 14.06
CA ALA A 15 -0.16 -3.34 12.98
C ALA A 15 0.24 -3.90 11.61
N ALA A 16 1.34 -4.66 11.52
CA ALA A 16 1.77 -5.28 10.28
C ALA A 16 0.81 -6.36 9.75
N ILE A 17 0.26 -7.19 10.63
CA ILE A 17 -0.72 -8.21 10.22
C ILE A 17 -2.04 -7.53 9.86
N SER A 18 -2.48 -6.53 10.63
CA SER A 18 -3.66 -5.73 10.29
C SER A 18 -3.52 -5.04 8.93
N ALA A 19 -2.34 -4.48 8.61
CA ALA A 19 -2.05 -3.88 7.32
C ALA A 19 -2.11 -4.90 6.18
N ARG A 20 -1.54 -6.11 6.38
CA ARG A 20 -1.63 -7.21 5.40
C ARG A 20 -3.07 -7.65 5.15
N LEU A 21 -3.86 -7.74 6.21
CA LEU A 21 -5.28 -8.10 6.10
C LEU A 21 -6.10 -7.03 5.38
N ALA A 22 -5.76 -5.75 5.55
CA ALA A 22 -6.42 -4.64 4.87
C ALA A 22 -6.01 -4.49 3.39
N GLY A 23 -4.72 -4.71 3.07
CA GLY A 23 -4.15 -4.32 1.77
C GLY A 23 -3.83 -5.46 0.79
N SER A 24 -3.68 -6.71 1.24
CA SER A 24 -3.07 -7.75 0.38
C SER A 24 -4.01 -8.38 -0.65
N GLY A 25 -5.33 -8.19 -0.55
CA GLY A 25 -6.32 -8.92 -1.36
C GLY A 25 -6.29 -10.45 -1.19
N ARG A 26 -5.38 -10.97 -0.34
CA ARG A 26 -5.23 -12.40 -0.04
C ARG A 26 -6.29 -12.83 0.95
N ARG A 27 -6.59 -14.13 0.94
CA ARG A 27 -7.51 -14.71 1.92
C ARG A 27 -6.91 -14.53 3.31
N ARG A 28 -7.71 -14.00 4.24
CA ARG A 28 -7.32 -13.80 5.65
C ARG A 28 -6.61 -15.02 6.26
N ALA A 29 -7.12 -16.22 5.99
CA ALA A 29 -6.52 -17.47 6.44
C ALA A 29 -5.05 -17.64 5.98
N GLU A 30 -4.71 -17.26 4.74
CA GLU A 30 -3.35 -17.35 4.20
C GLU A 30 -2.40 -16.35 4.89
N VAL A 31 -2.89 -15.14 5.14
CA VAL A 31 -2.13 -14.09 5.85
C VAL A 31 -1.83 -14.52 7.28
N LEU A 32 -2.82 -15.07 7.98
CA LEU A 32 -2.65 -15.55 9.35
C LEU A 32 -1.74 -16.76 9.42
N SER A 33 -1.91 -17.76 8.54
CA SER A 33 -1.05 -18.94 8.51
C SER A 33 0.41 -18.57 8.21
N GLY A 34 0.64 -17.60 7.32
CA GLY A 34 1.99 -17.10 7.02
C GLY A 34 2.68 -16.41 8.19
N ALA A 35 1.91 -15.94 9.17
CA ALA A 35 2.42 -15.37 10.43
C ALA A 35 2.48 -16.39 11.58
N GLY A 36 2.24 -17.69 11.31
CA GLY A 36 2.18 -18.73 12.35
C GLY A 36 0.94 -18.63 13.25
N LEU A 37 -0.10 -17.93 12.79
CA LEU A 37 -1.33 -17.70 13.54
C LEU A 37 -2.49 -18.50 12.95
N ASN A 38 -3.43 -18.82 13.83
CA ASN A 38 -4.75 -19.29 13.44
C ASN A 38 -5.81 -18.23 13.82
N GLU A 39 -7.03 -18.41 13.33
CA GLU A 39 -8.12 -17.45 13.56
C GLU A 39 -8.44 -17.26 15.04
N ALA A 40 -8.37 -18.32 15.85
CA ALA A 40 -8.69 -18.26 17.27
C ALA A 40 -7.68 -17.41 18.06
N ASN A 41 -6.39 -17.58 17.79
CA ASN A 41 -5.32 -16.82 18.44
C ASN A 41 -5.32 -15.37 17.95
N TRP A 42 -5.49 -15.17 16.64
CA TRP A 42 -5.60 -13.84 16.07
C TRP A 42 -6.78 -13.05 16.66
N LEU A 43 -7.95 -13.67 16.81
CA LEU A 43 -9.13 -13.01 17.39
C LEU A 43 -8.90 -12.56 18.84
N ARG A 44 -8.15 -13.34 19.64
CA ARG A 44 -7.80 -12.93 21.02
C ARG A 44 -6.85 -11.74 21.03
N VAL A 45 -5.85 -11.77 20.15
CA VAL A 45 -4.89 -10.67 19.99
C VAL A 45 -5.58 -9.39 19.51
N GLU A 46 -6.39 -9.50 18.46
CA GLU A 46 -7.16 -8.42 17.83
C GLU A 46 -8.11 -7.76 18.86
N LYS A 47 -8.91 -8.56 19.58
CA LYS A 47 -9.79 -8.04 20.64
C LYS A 47 -9.02 -7.29 21.71
N THR A 48 -7.90 -7.82 22.15
CA THR A 48 -7.10 -7.21 23.23
C THR A 48 -6.51 -5.88 22.78
N TRP A 49 -5.92 -5.82 21.58
CA TRP A 49 -5.37 -4.57 21.05
C TRP A 49 -6.46 -3.54 20.73
N ALA A 50 -7.60 -3.97 20.16
CA ALA A 50 -8.74 -3.10 19.90
C ALA A 50 -9.29 -2.48 21.19
N LEU A 51 -9.45 -3.28 22.25
CA LEU A 51 -9.86 -2.77 23.57
C LEU A 51 -8.86 -1.77 24.15
N ARG A 52 -7.55 -2.04 24.01
CA ARG A 52 -6.51 -1.10 24.46
C ARG A 52 -6.55 0.22 23.68
N LEU A 53 -6.71 0.17 22.36
CA LEU A 53 -6.82 1.36 21.51
C LEU A 53 -8.06 2.18 21.87
N ALA A 54 -9.22 1.53 21.99
CA ALA A 54 -10.46 2.18 22.41
C ALA A 54 -10.33 2.82 23.79
N THR A 55 -9.73 2.12 24.75
CA THR A 55 -9.50 2.65 26.10
C THR A 55 -8.52 3.82 26.09
N ALA A 56 -7.47 3.78 25.26
CA ALA A 56 -6.54 4.91 25.08
C ALA A 56 -7.27 6.16 24.60
N LEU A 57 -8.12 6.01 23.57
CA LEU A 57 -8.91 7.10 23.01
C LEU A 57 -9.87 7.69 24.03
N MET A 58 -10.56 6.84 24.81
CA MET A 58 -11.43 7.31 25.91
C MET A 58 -10.66 8.06 27.00
N GLN A 59 -9.39 7.71 27.22
CA GLN A 59 -8.50 8.40 28.17
C GLN A 59 -7.76 9.61 27.56
N GLN A 60 -8.08 9.98 26.32
CA GLN A 60 -7.38 11.03 25.56
C GLN A 60 -5.87 10.79 25.41
N ASP A 61 -5.42 9.54 25.52
CA ASP A 61 -4.04 9.12 25.25
C ASP A 61 -3.84 8.97 23.74
N LEU A 62 -3.68 10.10 23.05
CA LEU A 62 -3.43 10.14 21.61
C LEU A 62 -2.06 9.58 21.21
N SER A 63 -1.12 9.43 22.16
CA SER A 63 0.21 8.89 21.88
C SER A 63 0.13 7.45 21.37
N PHE A 64 -0.77 6.66 21.97
CA PHE A 64 -0.94 5.26 21.62
C PHE A 64 -1.63 5.07 20.26
N ALA A 65 -2.59 5.93 19.92
CA ALA A 65 -3.20 5.94 18.59
C ALA A 65 -2.18 6.28 17.50
N ARG A 66 -1.33 7.31 17.75
CA ARG A 66 -0.25 7.69 16.83
C ARG A 66 0.77 6.57 16.63
N GLU A 67 1.23 5.92 17.70
CA GLU A 67 2.16 4.79 17.60
C GLU A 67 1.59 3.65 16.74
N TYR A 68 0.29 3.37 16.87
CA TYR A 68 -0.38 2.38 16.02
C TYR A 68 -0.48 2.84 14.57
N GLU A 69 -0.87 4.10 14.32
CA GLU A 69 -0.96 4.69 12.99
C GLU A 69 0.39 4.66 12.27
N ASP A 70 1.47 5.06 12.95
CA ASP A 70 2.83 5.05 12.43
C ASP A 70 3.28 3.63 12.06
N ALA A 71 3.05 2.65 12.95
CA ALA A 71 3.39 1.26 12.70
C ALA A 71 2.58 0.65 11.54
N PHE A 72 1.29 1.02 11.43
CA PHE A 72 0.42 0.57 10.35
C PHE A 72 0.81 1.19 9.01
N ALA A 73 1.15 2.48 8.98
CA ALA A 73 1.63 3.17 7.79
C ALA A 73 2.96 2.60 7.32
N ALA A 74 3.91 2.33 8.22
CA ALA A 74 5.18 1.69 7.90
C ALA A 74 4.97 0.29 7.28
N ALA A 75 4.10 -0.52 7.87
CA ALA A 75 3.80 -1.85 7.33
C ALA A 75 3.10 -1.79 5.95
N GLN A 76 2.20 -0.83 5.73
CA GLN A 76 1.63 -0.62 4.40
C GLN A 76 2.69 -0.19 3.37
N ALA A 77 3.64 0.66 3.77
CA ALA A 77 4.74 1.06 2.90
C ALA A 77 5.64 -0.13 2.53
N GLU A 78 5.94 -1.02 3.49
CA GLU A 78 6.69 -2.26 3.22
C GLU A 78 5.94 -3.21 2.28
N LEU A 79 4.61 -3.36 2.46
CA LEU A 79 3.80 -4.17 1.55
C LEU A 79 3.82 -3.59 0.14
N ALA A 80 3.77 -2.26 0.02
CA ALA A 80 3.87 -1.60 -1.26
C ALA A 80 5.26 -1.76 -1.91
N GLN A 81 6.32 -1.96 -1.12
CA GLN A 81 7.65 -2.29 -1.67
C GLN A 81 7.73 -3.71 -2.24
N GLY A 82 6.84 -4.62 -1.84
CA GLY A 82 6.75 -5.98 -2.37
C GLY A 82 6.24 -6.05 -3.81
N THR A 83 5.54 -5.00 -4.29
CA THR A 83 5.20 -4.84 -5.70
C THR A 83 6.42 -4.24 -6.41
N PRO A 84 7.03 -4.91 -7.40
CA PRO A 84 8.10 -4.32 -8.17
C PRO A 84 7.60 -3.03 -8.82
N LEU A 85 8.34 -1.93 -8.69
CA LEU A 85 8.05 -0.73 -9.48
C LEU A 85 8.11 -1.11 -10.96
N LEU A 86 7.07 -0.77 -11.71
CA LEU A 86 7.13 -0.90 -13.16
C LEU A 86 8.34 -0.11 -13.67
N PRO A 87 9.05 -0.61 -14.69
CA PRO A 87 10.05 0.21 -15.38
C PRO A 87 9.40 1.53 -15.84
N MET A 88 10.13 2.64 -15.73
CA MET A 88 9.59 3.97 -16.03
C MET A 88 9.00 4.07 -17.45
N ALA A 89 9.60 3.36 -18.41
CA ALA A 89 9.07 3.26 -19.77
C ALA A 89 7.66 2.65 -19.80
N SER A 90 7.45 1.53 -19.11
CA SER A 90 6.15 0.85 -19.04
C SER A 90 5.10 1.67 -18.30
N TYR A 91 5.51 2.39 -17.24
CA TYR A 91 4.59 3.32 -16.57
C TYR A 91 4.23 4.52 -17.47
N ALA A 92 5.20 5.05 -18.23
CA ALA A 92 4.95 6.12 -19.19
C ALA A 92 4.04 5.67 -20.35
N ASP A 93 4.10 4.40 -20.78
CA ASP A 93 3.18 3.82 -21.75
C ASP A 93 1.73 3.85 -21.25
N LEU A 94 1.49 3.42 -20.00
CA LEU A 94 0.16 3.43 -19.38
C LEU A 94 -0.40 4.84 -19.26
N VAL A 95 0.42 5.77 -18.76
CA VAL A 95 0.02 7.17 -18.57
C VAL A 95 -0.23 7.84 -19.91
N ALA A 96 0.62 7.62 -20.92
CA ALA A 96 0.42 8.15 -22.27
C ALA A 96 -0.88 7.63 -22.90
N ALA A 97 -1.18 6.34 -22.77
CA ALA A 97 -2.42 5.74 -23.29
C ALA A 97 -3.67 6.36 -22.65
N ILE A 98 -3.66 6.54 -21.33
CA ILE A 98 -4.77 7.18 -20.59
C ILE A 98 -4.90 8.66 -20.99
N GLU A 99 -3.79 9.40 -21.05
CA GLU A 99 -3.79 10.82 -21.43
C GLU A 99 -4.15 11.06 -22.90
N SER A 100 -3.93 10.08 -23.78
CA SER A 100 -4.39 10.09 -25.18
C SER A 100 -5.89 9.79 -25.32
N GLY A 101 -6.61 9.61 -24.21
CA GLY A 101 -8.05 9.43 -24.20
C GLY A 101 -8.52 7.98 -24.26
N ARG A 102 -7.62 6.99 -24.14
CA ARG A 102 -8.06 5.60 -23.93
C ARG A 102 -8.70 5.46 -22.55
N GLU A 103 -9.76 4.66 -22.48
CA GLU A 103 -10.45 4.38 -21.23
C GLU A 103 -9.48 3.67 -20.24
N PRO A 104 -9.31 4.16 -19.00
CA PRO A 104 -8.35 3.62 -18.06
C PRO A 104 -8.54 2.13 -17.76
N GLY A 105 -9.78 1.66 -17.63
CA GLY A 105 -10.10 0.24 -17.44
C GLY A 105 -9.57 -0.65 -18.57
N ALA A 106 -9.76 -0.25 -19.82
CA ALA A 106 -9.26 -0.96 -21.00
C ALA A 106 -7.72 -1.00 -21.05
N VAL A 107 -7.06 0.12 -20.75
CA VAL A 107 -5.58 0.18 -20.71
C VAL A 107 -5.01 -0.76 -19.64
N LEU A 108 -5.61 -0.76 -18.45
CA LEU A 108 -5.20 -1.63 -17.35
C LEU A 108 -5.50 -3.11 -17.64
N ALA A 109 -6.62 -3.41 -18.30
CA ALA A 109 -6.96 -4.76 -18.73
C ALA A 109 -5.94 -5.30 -19.76
N ASP A 110 -5.55 -4.50 -20.75
CA ASP A 110 -4.52 -4.86 -21.73
C ASP A 110 -3.17 -5.13 -21.06
N ALA A 111 -2.83 -4.33 -20.05
CA ALA A 111 -1.62 -4.48 -19.25
C ALA A 111 -1.70 -5.62 -18.21
N LYS A 112 -2.84 -6.32 -18.11
CA LYS A 112 -3.15 -7.32 -17.08
C LYS A 112 -2.88 -6.79 -15.66
N MET A 113 -3.11 -5.49 -15.46
CA MET A 113 -2.82 -4.79 -14.22
C MET A 113 -4.11 -4.53 -13.44
N PRO A 114 -4.23 -4.98 -12.18
CA PRO A 114 -5.32 -4.61 -11.30
C PRO A 114 -5.31 -3.10 -11.01
N LEU A 115 -6.49 -2.48 -10.86
CA LEU A 115 -6.60 -1.05 -10.53
C LEU A 115 -5.88 -0.68 -9.21
N ALA A 116 -5.95 -1.55 -8.20
CA ALA A 116 -5.26 -1.32 -6.93
C ALA A 116 -3.74 -1.24 -7.09
N GLU A 117 -3.17 -2.09 -7.96
CA GLU A 117 -1.75 -2.09 -8.29
C GLU A 117 -1.37 -0.81 -9.04
N PHE A 118 -2.18 -0.38 -10.01
CA PHE A 118 -1.96 0.89 -10.73
C PHE A 118 -1.94 2.10 -9.78
N LEU A 119 -2.88 2.20 -8.85
CA LEU A 119 -2.95 3.30 -7.89
C LEU A 119 -1.75 3.31 -6.92
N GLU A 120 -1.19 2.15 -6.62
CA GLU A 120 0.04 2.03 -5.84
C GLU A 120 1.27 2.48 -6.63
N GLN A 121 1.40 2.01 -7.89
CA GLN A 121 2.44 2.45 -8.82
C GLN A 121 2.39 3.97 -9.01
N GLN A 122 1.20 4.53 -9.22
CA GLN A 122 0.99 5.96 -9.38
C GLN A 122 1.47 6.75 -8.17
N ARG A 123 1.09 6.35 -6.94
CA ARG A 123 1.53 7.03 -5.72
C ARG A 123 3.05 7.02 -5.57
N ARG A 124 3.69 5.88 -5.82
CA ARG A 124 5.15 5.73 -5.69
C ARG A 124 5.89 6.54 -6.76
N TRP A 125 5.47 6.46 -8.02
CA TRP A 125 6.03 7.27 -9.10
C TRP A 125 5.82 8.76 -8.84
N THR A 126 4.64 9.20 -8.40
CA THR A 126 4.40 10.60 -8.04
C THR A 126 5.36 11.07 -6.95
N ALA A 127 5.57 10.29 -5.88
CA ALA A 127 6.53 10.65 -4.84
C ALA A 127 7.96 10.80 -5.39
N MET A 128 8.40 9.89 -6.26
CA MET A 128 9.73 9.96 -6.89
C MET A 128 9.87 11.16 -7.83
N LEU A 129 8.85 11.43 -8.67
CA LEU A 129 8.87 12.55 -9.61
C LEU A 129 8.78 13.91 -8.90
N VAL A 130 8.15 13.98 -7.71
CA VAL A 130 8.17 15.19 -6.88
C VAL A 130 9.54 15.41 -6.25
N ALA A 131 10.20 14.33 -5.81
CA ALA A 131 11.52 14.40 -5.18
C ALA A 131 12.66 14.68 -6.17
N ASP A 132 12.55 14.25 -7.42
CA ASP A 132 13.60 14.38 -8.44
C ASP A 132 13.08 15.09 -9.71
N ARG A 133 13.58 16.31 -9.93
CA ARG A 133 13.18 17.16 -11.07
C ARG A 133 13.71 16.65 -12.41
N GLU A 134 14.89 16.02 -12.44
CA GLU A 134 15.47 15.49 -13.67
C GLU A 134 14.72 14.23 -14.12
N LEU A 135 14.36 13.39 -13.15
CA LEU A 135 13.47 12.25 -13.34
C LEU A 135 12.10 12.71 -13.88
N ALA A 136 11.53 13.77 -13.31
CA ALA A 136 10.27 14.35 -13.75
C ALA A 136 10.31 14.92 -15.18
N ALA A 137 11.44 15.49 -15.58
CA ALA A 137 11.64 15.96 -16.96
C ALA A 137 11.71 14.78 -17.94
N SER A 138 12.48 13.75 -17.59
CA SER A 138 12.64 12.53 -18.39
C SER A 138 11.31 11.79 -18.57
N PHE A 139 10.53 11.66 -17.50
CA PHE A 139 9.19 11.06 -17.55
C PHE A 139 8.24 11.83 -18.47
N ARG A 140 8.16 13.16 -18.34
CA ARG A 140 7.31 14.01 -19.19
C ARG A 140 7.70 13.93 -20.67
N ALA A 141 9.00 13.92 -20.98
CA ALA A 141 9.48 13.75 -22.34
C ALA A 141 9.04 12.39 -22.92
N MET A 142 9.16 11.32 -22.13
CA MET A 142 8.73 9.98 -22.53
C MET A 142 7.24 9.85 -22.79
N VAL A 143 6.39 10.42 -21.93
CA VAL A 143 4.94 10.43 -22.12
C VAL A 143 4.59 11.23 -23.39
N THR A 144 5.20 12.40 -23.58
CA THR A 144 4.95 13.25 -24.75
C THR A 144 5.32 12.56 -26.07
N ALA A 145 6.49 11.91 -26.12
CA ALA A 145 6.95 11.19 -27.31
C ALA A 145 6.00 10.03 -27.70
N ARG A 146 5.46 9.32 -26.71
CA ARG A 146 4.52 8.21 -26.93
C ARG A 146 3.15 8.67 -27.42
N LYS A 147 2.64 9.78 -26.87
CA LYS A 147 1.40 10.40 -27.34
C LYS A 147 1.49 10.79 -28.80
N GLN A 148 2.62 11.38 -29.22
CA GLN A 148 2.87 11.77 -30.61
C GLN A 148 3.09 10.58 -31.55
N GLY A 149 3.63 9.47 -31.05
CA GLY A 149 3.82 8.24 -31.84
C GLY A 149 2.54 7.44 -32.07
N SER A 150 1.49 7.65 -31.25
CA SER A 150 0.20 6.98 -31.37
C SER A 150 -0.75 7.63 -32.40
N ASP A 151 -0.38 8.80 -32.94
CA ASP A 151 -1.15 9.60 -33.91
C ASP A 151 -0.68 9.40 -35.38
N ARG A 152 0.10 8.35 -35.67
CA ARG A 152 0.53 7.96 -37.03
C ARG A 152 0.01 6.57 -37.38
#